data_AF-A0A5J9W3R4-F1
#
_entry.id   AF-A0A5J9W3R4-F1
#
_cell.length_a   1.000
_cell.length_b   1.000
_cell.length_c   1.000
_cell.angle_alpha   90.00
_cell.angle_beta   90.00
_cell.angle_gamma   90.00
#
_symmetry.space_group_name_H-M   'P 1'
#
loop_
_entity.id
_entity.type
_entity.pdbx_description
1 polymer ?
#
loop_
_entity_poly.entity_id
_entity_poly.type
_entity_poly.pdbx_seq_one_letter_code
_entity_poly.pdbx_strand_id
1 'polypeptide(L)'
;MAATAAAAGELEAGADVVVVQLPTPSEEDPLHQDKKLVHFQMQKILETRSLSCEFQVPIPCSATDASKLLYRMIQAARVVQFDELEHYFAGDDDIGPFSARNELESLNLLFSILNTLLPTSNAVAKEVLQRLQDEIVVRLRSVGKTDGSPMIVQTQNHDAEDSLLKWGEHHGVRTKLQIAYLVFQGAGRGMLASESLGVGDVALEIPESLIISQELLSESEVFVALKGFNDITPETMLLLWSMKERHNLSSKFRTYFEALPANFNTGLSFGIDALGTLEGTLLFDEIIQAKQHLRQQYDELFPLLCTNFPEIFKKDICTCDNFLWACELWYSNSMMVVLSSGKLSTCLVPVAGLLNHSVSPHILNYGRVDEATKSLKFALSRPCNAGEQCFLSYGKHPGSHLITFYGFLPRGDNPYDVIPLDLDISADDEDGTDQSVSTSQTSHMVRGTWLSRSNGFPTYGLPQRLLSHLRAVLGCDFDGSTAEADLMENDRVVLETLLSIFNPMLEALHEPDDFDRYCFVLKPGECQLGREAGTGLQKFAENDNWVHYNFLFLSLGKFLTPNASSLHKVQEVVLLFLEIQLTNKTDSPTYLSEQHIT
;
A
#
# COMPACT_ATOMS: atom_id res chain seq x y z
N MET A 1 11.61 -5.88 7.70
CA MET A 1 12.23 -5.84 9.04
C MET A 1 12.56 -7.26 9.48
N ALA A 2 13.84 -7.60 9.65
CA ALA A 2 14.18 -8.82 10.36
C ALA A 2 13.85 -8.57 11.84
N ALA A 3 12.93 -9.34 12.41
CA ALA A 3 12.72 -9.35 13.85
C ALA A 3 14.06 -9.68 14.51
N THR A 4 14.66 -8.71 15.19
CA THR A 4 15.71 -8.98 16.15
C THR A 4 15.14 -10.00 17.13
N ALA A 5 15.83 -11.13 17.26
CA ALA A 5 15.40 -12.24 18.09
C ALA A 5 14.99 -11.71 19.47
N ALA A 6 13.73 -11.90 19.82
CA ALA A 6 13.25 -11.64 21.17
C ALA A 6 14.17 -12.39 22.12
N ALA A 7 14.83 -11.68 23.04
CA ALA A 7 15.64 -12.30 24.07
C ALA A 7 14.70 -13.22 24.87
N ALA A 8 14.84 -14.53 24.67
CA ALA A 8 14.08 -15.52 25.40
C ALA A 8 14.53 -15.45 26.85
N GLY A 9 13.69 -14.86 27.71
CA GLY A 9 13.87 -14.95 29.15
C GLY A 9 13.86 -16.43 29.55
N GLU A 10 14.89 -16.86 30.28
CA GLU A 10 14.94 -18.19 30.87
C GLU A 10 13.71 -18.35 31.78
N LEU A 11 12.86 -19.33 31.47
CA LEU A 11 11.79 -19.76 32.37
C LEU A 11 12.44 -20.37 33.60
N GLU A 12 12.55 -19.60 34.69
CA GLU A 12 12.89 -20.15 35.99
C GLU A 12 11.89 -21.25 36.36
N ALA A 13 12.42 -22.42 36.73
CA ALA A 13 11.63 -23.57 37.12
C ALA A 13 10.82 -23.25 38.40
N GLY A 14 9.60 -22.76 38.23
CA GLY A 14 8.69 -22.36 39.31
C GLY A 14 7.85 -21.10 39.05
N ALA A 15 8.00 -20.42 37.91
CA ALA A 15 7.24 -19.21 37.64
C ALA A 15 5.76 -19.51 37.31
N ASP A 16 4.84 -18.94 38.11
CA ASP A 16 3.39 -18.91 37.88
C ASP A 16 2.99 -18.00 36.68
N VAL A 17 3.96 -17.56 35.88
CA VAL A 17 3.80 -16.55 34.83
C VAL A 17 4.72 -16.84 33.64
N VAL A 18 4.21 -16.65 32.42
CA VAL A 18 5.02 -16.55 31.19
C VAL A 18 5.03 -15.10 30.72
N VAL A 19 6.22 -14.58 30.39
CA VAL A 19 6.37 -13.22 29.87
C VAL A 19 6.34 -13.24 28.34
N VAL A 20 5.45 -12.45 27.76
CA VAL A 20 5.39 -12.17 26.32
C VAL A 20 5.87 -10.74 26.12
N GLN A 21 7.03 -10.60 25.47
CA GLN A 21 7.66 -9.31 25.21
C GLN A 21 7.53 -8.95 23.73
N LEU A 22 6.90 -7.82 23.44
CA LEU A 22 6.95 -7.21 22.12
C LEU A 22 8.33 -6.57 21.90
N PRO A 23 8.87 -6.63 20.68
CA PRO A 23 10.15 -6.01 20.37
C PRO A 23 10.06 -4.51 20.60
N THR A 24 10.89 -4.03 21.51
CA THR A 24 11.25 -2.61 21.60
C THR A 24 12.48 -2.41 20.73
N PRO A 25 12.51 -1.39 19.86
CA PRO A 25 13.68 -1.16 19.01
C PRO A 25 14.93 -0.95 19.87
N SER A 26 16.03 -1.63 19.50
CA SER A 26 17.34 -1.55 20.17
C SER A 26 18.04 -0.23 19.79
N GLU A 27 18.78 0.36 20.74
CA GLU A 27 19.66 1.51 20.50
C GLU A 27 20.83 1.20 19.52
N GLU A 28 21.05 -0.07 19.19
CA GLU A 28 22.20 -0.54 18.37
C GLU A 28 21.91 -0.71 16.85
N ASP A 29 20.75 -0.32 16.33
CA ASP A 29 20.43 -0.43 14.89
C ASP A 29 21.21 0.62 14.06
N PRO A 30 22.09 0.25 13.10
CA PRO A 30 22.87 1.19 12.29
C PRO A 30 22.04 2.14 11.39
N LEU A 31 20.71 1.95 11.27
CA LEU A 31 19.77 2.87 10.62
C LEU A 31 19.08 3.84 11.61
N HIS A 32 19.67 4.08 12.79
CA HIS A 32 19.01 4.70 13.94
C HIS A 32 18.51 6.14 13.76
N GLN A 33 19.15 6.98 12.93
CA GLN A 33 18.85 8.42 12.95
C GLN A 33 17.43 8.75 12.46
N ASP A 34 16.99 8.16 11.34
CA ASP A 34 15.62 8.38 10.82
C ASP A 34 14.55 7.61 11.63
N LYS A 35 14.94 6.52 12.28
CA LYS A 35 14.02 5.71 13.11
C LYS A 35 13.74 6.30 14.49
N LYS A 36 14.54 7.26 14.98
CA LYS A 36 14.32 7.90 16.29
C LYS A 36 12.98 8.62 16.39
N LEU A 37 12.57 9.34 15.34
CA LEU A 37 11.31 10.09 15.35
C LEU A 37 10.12 9.14 15.38
N VAL A 38 10.12 8.12 14.52
CA VAL A 38 9.07 7.08 14.49
C VAL A 38 9.01 6.35 15.83
N HIS A 39 10.15 6.01 16.41
CA HIS A 39 10.22 5.37 17.72
C HIS A 39 9.64 6.24 18.84
N PHE A 40 10.03 7.51 18.89
CA PHE A 40 9.50 8.46 19.87
C PHE A 40 7.97 8.61 19.75
N GLN A 41 7.45 8.69 18.52
CA GLN A 41 6.02 8.76 18.27
C GLN A 41 5.30 7.48 18.70
N MET A 42 5.85 6.29 18.38
CA MET A 42 5.32 5.00 18.83
C MET A 42 5.25 4.94 20.36
N GLN A 43 6.34 5.31 21.05
CA GLN A 43 6.38 5.28 22.53
C GLN A 43 5.37 6.25 23.14
N LYS A 44 5.25 7.47 22.60
CA LYS A 44 4.24 8.44 23.02
C LYS A 44 2.82 7.85 22.91
N ILE A 45 2.50 7.16 21.82
CA ILE A 45 1.17 6.56 21.63
C ILE A 45 0.93 5.41 22.63
N LEU A 46 1.94 4.57 22.88
CA LEU A 46 1.84 3.50 23.89
C LEU A 46 1.56 4.09 25.29
N GLU A 47 2.27 5.15 25.67
CA GLU A 47 2.11 5.85 26.94
C GLU A 47 0.72 6.50 27.06
N THR A 48 0.30 7.29 26.06
CA THR A 48 -1.01 7.93 26.02
C THR A 48 -2.14 6.91 26.16
N ARG A 49 -2.00 5.74 25.54
CA ARG A 49 -3.02 4.67 25.58
C ARG A 49 -2.87 3.69 26.74
N SER A 50 -1.92 3.92 27.65
CA SER A 50 -1.63 3.02 28.78
C SER A 50 -1.41 1.56 28.34
N LEU A 51 -0.70 1.37 27.22
CA LEU A 51 -0.33 0.08 26.66
C LEU A 51 1.10 -0.29 27.08
N SER A 52 1.31 -1.57 27.40
CA SER A 52 2.62 -2.14 27.72
C SER A 52 3.17 -2.91 26.52
N CYS A 53 4.50 -3.02 26.40
CA CYS A 53 5.15 -3.98 25.51
C CYS A 53 5.50 -5.31 26.22
N GLU A 54 5.46 -5.32 27.56
CA GLU A 54 5.65 -6.52 28.38
C GLU A 54 4.31 -7.01 28.93
N PHE A 55 4.01 -8.29 28.73
CA PHE A 55 2.77 -8.91 29.19
C PHE A 55 3.06 -10.15 30.02
N GLN A 56 2.56 -10.15 31.25
CA GLN A 56 2.62 -11.30 32.16
C GLN A 56 1.37 -12.17 31.96
N VAL A 57 1.57 -13.38 31.43
CA VAL A 57 0.53 -14.39 31.23
C VAL A 57 0.48 -15.29 32.46
N PRO A 58 -0.56 -15.20 33.32
CA PRO A 58 -0.65 -16.04 34.52
C PRO A 58 -0.88 -17.50 34.17
N ILE A 59 -0.39 -18.41 35.01
CA ILE A 59 -0.56 -19.86 34.84
C ILE A 59 -1.10 -20.44 36.16
N PRO A 60 -2.28 -21.11 36.15
CA PRO A 60 -3.19 -21.29 35.02
C PRO A 60 -3.95 -19.99 34.66
N CYS A 61 -4.35 -19.84 33.39
CA CYS A 61 -5.16 -18.71 32.92
C CYS A 61 -6.56 -19.19 32.51
N SER A 62 -7.60 -18.49 32.96
CA SER A 62 -8.96 -18.73 32.47
C SER A 62 -9.06 -18.35 30.98
N ALA A 63 -9.98 -18.96 30.23
CA ALA A 63 -10.18 -18.61 28.82
C ALA A 63 -10.55 -17.12 28.65
N THR A 64 -11.38 -16.58 29.54
CA THR A 64 -11.80 -15.17 29.51
C THR A 64 -10.63 -14.21 29.76
N ASP A 65 -9.75 -14.53 30.71
CA ASP A 65 -8.59 -13.70 31.01
C ASP A 65 -7.54 -13.77 29.91
N ALA A 66 -7.33 -14.96 29.33
CA ALA A 66 -6.47 -15.14 28.17
C ALA A 66 -6.96 -14.31 26.97
N SER A 67 -8.26 -14.30 26.68
CA SER A 67 -8.83 -13.47 25.60
C SER A 67 -8.67 -11.98 25.85
N LYS A 68 -8.89 -11.50 27.09
CA LYS A 68 -8.66 -10.09 27.46
C LYS A 68 -7.20 -9.70 27.32
N LEU A 69 -6.29 -10.58 27.74
CA LEU A 69 -4.85 -10.36 27.63
C LEU A 69 -4.41 -10.31 26.17
N LEU A 70 -4.88 -11.25 25.34
CA LEU A 70 -4.61 -11.26 23.91
C LEU A 70 -5.10 -9.98 23.23
N TYR A 71 -6.27 -9.49 23.61
CA TYR A 71 -6.80 -8.23 23.08
C TYR A 71 -5.86 -7.05 23.36
N ARG A 72 -5.32 -6.94 24.58
CA ARG A 72 -4.32 -5.91 24.92
C ARG A 72 -3.00 -6.11 24.18
N MET A 73 -2.55 -7.35 24.02
CA MET A 73 -1.35 -7.68 23.23
C MET A 73 -1.51 -7.25 21.76
N ILE A 74 -2.67 -7.51 21.15
CA ILE A 74 -2.97 -7.09 19.77
C ILE A 74 -2.97 -5.57 19.66
N GLN A 75 -3.59 -4.85 20.60
CA GLN A 75 -3.58 -3.38 20.60
C GLN A 75 -2.16 -2.80 20.65
N ALA A 76 -1.31 -3.33 21.53
CA ALA A 76 0.09 -2.91 21.59
C ALA A 76 0.87 -3.30 20.33
N ALA A 77 0.66 -4.51 19.81
CA ALA A 77 1.31 -4.99 18.59
C ALA A 77 0.91 -4.17 17.35
N ARG A 78 -0.31 -3.61 17.30
CA ARG A 78 -0.73 -2.66 16.25
C ARG A 78 0.10 -1.40 16.28
N VAL A 79 0.26 -0.79 17.46
CA VAL A 79 1.08 0.43 17.63
C VAL A 79 2.54 0.16 17.30
N VAL A 80 3.10 -0.98 17.72
CA VAL A 80 4.48 -1.38 17.40
C VAL A 80 4.71 -1.55 15.89
N GLN A 81 3.66 -1.87 15.12
CA GLN A 81 3.73 -2.07 13.67
C GLN A 81 3.25 -0.87 12.84
N PHE A 82 3.10 0.32 13.43
CA PHE A 82 2.69 1.51 12.67
C PHE A 82 3.68 1.87 11.58
N ASP A 83 3.17 2.20 10.40
CA ASP A 83 3.90 2.99 9.41
C ASP A 83 3.69 4.49 9.57
N GLU A 84 4.42 5.27 8.77
CA GLU A 84 4.36 6.73 8.77
C GLU A 84 2.95 7.28 8.63
N LEU A 85 2.14 6.69 7.74
CA LEU A 85 0.78 7.16 7.55
C LEU A 85 -0.09 6.81 8.77
N GLU A 86 0.05 5.60 9.31
CA GLU A 86 -0.65 5.21 10.53
C GLU A 86 -0.28 6.12 11.71
N HIS A 87 0.98 6.54 11.86
CA HIS A 87 1.39 7.54 12.87
C HIS A 87 0.78 8.93 12.64
N TYR A 88 0.52 9.29 11.39
CA TYR A 88 -0.05 10.58 11.03
C TYR A 88 -1.58 10.61 11.23
N PHE A 89 -2.27 9.53 10.84
CA PHE A 89 -3.74 9.47 10.81
C PHE A 89 -4.37 8.80 12.04
N ALA A 90 -3.65 7.99 12.82
CA ALA A 90 -4.23 7.35 14.00
C ALA A 90 -4.57 8.41 15.07
N GLY A 91 -5.85 8.57 15.37
CA GLY A 91 -6.33 9.41 16.47
C GLY A 91 -6.00 8.81 17.83
N ASP A 92 -5.95 9.63 18.88
CA ASP A 92 -5.54 9.19 20.23
C ASP A 92 -6.39 8.02 20.76
N ASP A 93 -7.69 8.01 20.47
CA ASP A 93 -8.65 6.98 20.91
C ASP A 93 -8.82 5.78 19.94
N ASP A 94 -8.21 5.80 18.75
CA ASP A 94 -8.39 4.73 17.76
C ASP A 94 -7.48 3.54 18.06
N ILE A 95 -8.08 2.37 18.29
CA ILE A 95 -7.40 1.11 18.62
C ILE A 95 -7.20 0.19 17.41
N GLY A 96 -7.61 0.64 16.22
CA GLY A 96 -7.48 -0.11 14.97
C GLY A 96 -8.48 -1.26 14.80
N PRO A 97 -8.24 -2.21 13.88
CA PRO A 97 -7.10 -2.24 12.96
C PRO A 97 -7.10 -1.03 12.02
N PHE A 98 -5.91 -0.53 11.67
CA PHE A 98 -5.73 0.67 10.85
C PHE A 98 -5.68 0.35 9.35
N SER A 99 -5.15 -0.82 9.03
CA SER A 99 -5.11 -1.40 7.70
C SER A 99 -5.14 -2.93 7.83
N ALA A 100 -5.54 -3.62 6.77
CA ALA A 100 -5.43 -5.08 6.72
C ALA A 100 -3.96 -5.53 6.86
N ARG A 101 -3.03 -4.73 6.34
CA ARG A 101 -1.59 -4.98 6.49
C ARG A 101 -1.14 -4.87 7.94
N ASN A 102 -1.47 -3.79 8.64
CA ASN A 102 -1.11 -3.61 10.05
C ASN A 102 -1.67 -4.74 10.91
N GLU A 103 -2.93 -5.13 10.70
CA GLU A 103 -3.52 -6.27 11.41
C GLU A 103 -2.74 -7.56 11.19
N LEU A 104 -2.36 -7.86 9.95
CA LEU A 104 -1.56 -9.03 9.64
C LEU A 104 -0.16 -8.95 10.23
N GLU A 105 0.54 -7.81 10.15
CA GLU A 105 1.88 -7.63 10.72
C GLU A 105 1.85 -7.83 12.24
N SER A 106 0.86 -7.26 12.94
CA SER A 106 0.68 -7.40 14.39
C SER A 106 0.37 -8.82 14.83
N LEU A 107 -0.56 -9.50 14.14
CA LEU A 107 -0.93 -10.87 14.46
C LEU A 107 0.23 -11.85 14.16
N ASN A 108 0.96 -11.66 13.07
CA ASN A 108 2.13 -12.50 12.75
C ASN A 108 3.29 -12.27 13.71
N LEU A 109 3.49 -11.05 14.20
CA LEU A 109 4.47 -10.77 15.25
C LEU A 109 4.17 -11.58 16.52
N LEU A 110 2.92 -11.49 17.00
CA LEU A 110 2.48 -12.26 18.18
C LEU A 110 2.58 -13.76 17.93
N PHE A 111 2.14 -14.24 16.77
CA PHE A 111 2.24 -15.66 16.39
C PHE A 111 3.69 -16.17 16.43
N SER A 112 4.64 -15.38 15.92
CA SER A 112 6.08 -15.70 15.93
C SER A 112 6.65 -15.75 17.35
N ILE A 113 6.29 -14.79 18.21
CA ILE A 113 6.73 -14.77 19.61
C ILE A 113 6.20 -16.03 20.34
N LEU A 114 4.91 -16.35 20.19
CA LEU A 114 4.33 -17.54 20.83
C LEU A 114 4.98 -18.84 20.32
N ASN A 115 5.28 -18.96 19.02
CA ASN A 115 5.99 -20.11 18.46
C ASN A 115 7.41 -20.27 19.03
N THR A 116 8.05 -19.18 19.44
CA THR A 116 9.38 -19.23 20.07
C THR A 116 9.30 -19.68 21.53
N LEU A 117 8.22 -19.34 22.23
CA LEU A 117 8.01 -19.69 23.65
C LEU A 117 7.45 -21.12 23.86
N LEU A 118 6.69 -21.65 22.90
CA LEU A 118 6.03 -22.95 23.01
C LEU A 118 7.01 -24.11 23.29
N PRO A 119 8.17 -24.26 22.60
CA PRO A 119 9.07 -25.39 22.82
C PRO A 119 9.64 -25.48 24.24
N THR A 120 9.94 -24.33 24.86
CA THR A 120 10.60 -24.22 26.17
C THR A 120 9.63 -24.20 27.36
N SER A 121 8.32 -24.16 27.09
CA SER A 121 7.27 -24.05 28.11
C SER A 121 6.89 -25.38 28.77
N ASN A 122 6.49 -25.31 30.05
CA ASN A 122 5.92 -26.45 30.79
C ASN A 122 4.51 -26.83 30.25
N ALA A 123 3.94 -27.95 30.69
CA ALA A 123 2.68 -28.48 30.14
C ALA A 123 1.48 -27.52 30.31
N VAL A 124 1.35 -26.86 31.47
CA VAL A 124 0.24 -25.94 31.74
C VAL A 124 0.41 -24.63 30.96
N ALA A 125 1.64 -24.12 30.89
CA ALA A 125 2.00 -22.97 30.06
C ALA A 125 1.70 -23.23 28.58
N LYS A 126 2.07 -24.41 28.07
CA LYS A 126 1.79 -24.82 26.68
C LYS A 126 0.30 -24.78 26.34
N GLU A 127 -0.57 -25.22 27.24
CA GLU A 127 -2.01 -25.17 27.01
C GLU A 127 -2.50 -23.72 26.84
N VAL A 128 -2.05 -22.81 27.70
CA VAL A 128 -2.43 -21.38 27.63
C VAL A 128 -1.87 -20.73 26.35
N LEU A 129 -0.59 -20.94 26.04
CA LEU A 129 0.04 -20.38 24.85
C LEU A 129 -0.57 -20.92 23.55
N GLN A 130 -0.92 -22.22 23.51
CA GLN A 130 -1.60 -22.81 22.35
C GLN A 130 -2.98 -22.19 22.15
N ARG A 131 -3.75 -21.97 23.22
CA ARG A 131 -5.05 -21.30 23.14
C ARG A 131 -4.93 -19.87 22.57
N LEU A 132 -3.92 -19.11 23.01
CA LEU A 132 -3.65 -17.77 22.47
C LEU A 132 -3.27 -17.83 20.99
N GLN A 133 -2.43 -18.80 20.61
CA GLN A 133 -2.02 -19.03 19.23
C GLN A 133 -3.22 -19.39 18.33
N ASP A 134 -4.09 -20.29 18.78
CA ASP A 134 -5.25 -20.73 18.01
C ASP A 134 -6.20 -19.55 17.72
N GLU A 135 -6.42 -18.69 18.71
CA GLU A 135 -7.22 -17.46 18.55
C GLU A 135 -6.57 -16.47 17.57
N ILE A 136 -5.24 -16.33 17.58
CA ILE A 136 -4.52 -15.53 16.58
C ILE A 136 -4.71 -16.11 15.17
N VAL A 137 -4.62 -17.43 15.00
CA VAL A 137 -4.83 -18.08 13.70
C VAL A 137 -6.26 -17.89 13.20
N VAL A 138 -7.25 -17.95 14.09
CA VAL A 138 -8.66 -17.65 13.77
C VAL A 138 -8.79 -16.21 13.26
N ARG A 139 -8.14 -15.24 13.92
CA ARG A 139 -8.14 -13.84 13.48
C ARG A 139 -7.43 -13.65 12.14
N LEU A 140 -6.25 -14.25 11.94
CA LEU A 140 -5.52 -14.23 10.67
C LEU A 140 -6.37 -14.75 9.51
N ARG A 141 -7.17 -15.81 9.73
CA ARG A 141 -8.10 -16.36 8.73
C ARG A 141 -9.23 -15.39 8.38
N SER A 142 -9.60 -14.48 9.27
CA SER A 142 -10.66 -13.49 9.04
C SER A 142 -10.20 -12.25 8.28
N VAL A 143 -8.89 -11.94 8.31
CA VAL A 143 -8.35 -10.76 7.63
C VAL A 143 -8.48 -10.90 6.12
N GLY A 144 -9.04 -9.88 5.47
CA GLY A 144 -9.17 -9.83 4.01
C GLY A 144 -10.33 -10.61 3.42
N LYS A 145 -11.20 -11.21 4.24
CA LYS A 145 -12.44 -11.81 3.76
C LYS A 145 -13.52 -10.76 3.58
N THR A 146 -13.73 -10.32 2.34
CA THR A 146 -14.96 -9.66 1.91
C THR A 146 -15.84 -10.69 1.20
N ASP A 147 -17.17 -10.54 1.28
CA ASP A 147 -18.13 -11.54 0.82
C ASP A 147 -17.91 -11.97 -0.64
N GLY A 148 -17.37 -13.18 -0.81
CA GLY A 148 -17.91 -14.20 -1.70
C GLY A 148 -17.98 -13.97 -3.21
N SER A 149 -17.24 -13.03 -3.81
CA SER A 149 -17.19 -12.95 -5.29
C SER A 149 -16.54 -14.21 -5.88
N PRO A 150 -17.25 -15.00 -6.70
CA PRO A 150 -16.74 -16.26 -7.21
C PRO A 150 -15.52 -16.03 -8.13
N MET A 151 -14.41 -16.72 -7.84
CA MET A 151 -13.29 -16.79 -8.78
C MET A 151 -13.70 -17.62 -9.99
N ILE A 152 -13.79 -16.97 -11.15
CA ILE A 152 -13.97 -17.67 -12.43
C ILE A 152 -12.59 -17.82 -13.07
N VAL A 153 -12.12 -19.07 -13.08
CA VAL A 153 -10.88 -19.47 -13.77
C VAL A 153 -11.24 -19.82 -15.21
N GLN A 154 -10.53 -19.25 -16.19
CA GLN A 154 -10.59 -19.72 -17.57
C GLN A 154 -9.32 -20.48 -17.92
N THR A 155 -9.48 -21.60 -18.62
CA THR A 155 -8.42 -22.26 -19.38
C THR A 155 -8.21 -21.49 -20.69
N GLN A 156 -7.40 -20.43 -20.66
CA GLN A 156 -6.77 -19.90 -21.88
C GLN A 156 -5.48 -20.66 -22.17
N ASN A 157 -4.86 -20.46 -23.33
CA ASN A 157 -3.58 -21.12 -23.61
C ASN A 157 -2.47 -20.49 -22.75
N HIS A 158 -1.90 -21.27 -21.83
CA HIS A 158 -0.86 -20.85 -20.85
C HIS A 158 0.41 -21.68 -21.01
N ASP A 159 0.68 -22.14 -22.24
CA ASP A 159 1.81 -23.02 -22.56
C ASP A 159 3.16 -22.44 -22.13
N ALA A 160 3.35 -21.12 -22.28
CA ALA A 160 4.60 -20.44 -21.94
C ALA A 160 4.80 -20.38 -20.42
N GLU A 161 3.76 -20.02 -19.67
CA GLU A 161 3.77 -19.97 -18.21
C GLU A 161 3.90 -21.36 -17.57
N ASP A 162 3.21 -22.37 -18.10
CA ASP A 162 3.39 -23.76 -17.68
C ASP A 162 4.80 -24.25 -17.95
N SER A 163 5.37 -23.85 -19.10
CA SER A 163 6.77 -24.14 -19.42
C SER A 163 7.71 -23.46 -18.44
N LEU A 164 7.41 -22.22 -18.02
CA LEU A 164 8.17 -21.50 -16.99
C LEU A 164 8.11 -22.23 -15.64
N LEU A 165 6.94 -22.70 -15.21
CA LEU A 165 6.81 -23.44 -13.95
C LEU A 165 7.60 -24.75 -13.99
N LYS A 166 7.44 -25.53 -15.07
CA LYS A 166 8.21 -26.77 -15.28
C LYS A 166 9.72 -26.53 -15.35
N TRP A 167 10.13 -25.46 -16.03
CA TRP A 167 11.53 -25.04 -16.04
C TRP A 167 12.02 -24.70 -14.63
N GLY A 168 11.22 -23.98 -13.85
CA GLY A 168 11.53 -23.66 -12.46
C GLY A 168 11.70 -24.92 -11.61
N GLU A 169 10.74 -25.84 -11.67
CA GLU A 169 10.76 -27.11 -10.93
C GLU A 169 11.99 -27.95 -11.30
N HIS A 170 12.33 -28.02 -12.59
CA HIS A 170 13.55 -28.70 -13.05
C HIS A 170 14.83 -28.10 -12.45
N HIS A 171 14.84 -26.81 -12.16
CA HIS A 171 15.97 -26.10 -11.54
C HIS A 171 15.84 -25.95 -10.02
N GLY A 172 14.92 -26.68 -9.38
CA GLY A 172 14.80 -26.76 -7.92
C GLY A 172 13.81 -25.79 -7.29
N VAL A 173 12.97 -25.09 -8.07
CA VAL A 173 11.81 -24.38 -7.52
C VAL A 173 10.87 -25.39 -6.88
N ARG A 174 10.43 -25.10 -5.66
CA ARG A 174 9.38 -25.87 -4.98
C ARG A 174 8.15 -25.00 -4.87
N THR A 175 7.03 -25.46 -5.40
CA THR A 175 5.78 -24.70 -5.43
C THR A 175 4.63 -25.56 -4.90
N LYS A 176 3.73 -24.91 -4.16
CA LYS A 176 2.40 -25.44 -3.83
C LYS A 176 1.31 -24.70 -4.60
N LEU A 177 1.71 -23.91 -5.58
CA LEU A 177 0.87 -23.03 -6.38
C LEU A 177 0.86 -23.48 -7.84
N GLN A 178 -0.27 -23.29 -8.50
CA GLN A 178 -0.48 -23.54 -9.92
C GLN A 178 -0.83 -22.22 -10.62
N ILE A 179 -0.44 -22.09 -11.88
CA ILE A 179 -0.71 -20.89 -12.67
C ILE A 179 -2.16 -20.92 -13.17
N ALA A 180 -2.82 -19.76 -13.19
CA ALA A 180 -4.17 -19.62 -13.71
C ALA A 180 -4.37 -18.27 -14.39
N TYR A 181 -5.27 -18.23 -15.38
CA TYR A 181 -5.74 -16.99 -16.00
C TYR A 181 -7.05 -16.52 -15.35
N LEU A 182 -7.04 -15.30 -14.83
CA LEU A 182 -8.05 -14.75 -13.91
C LEU A 182 -8.81 -13.60 -14.57
N VAL A 183 -9.73 -13.95 -15.46
CA VAL A 183 -10.50 -13.00 -16.28
C VAL A 183 -11.29 -12.01 -15.42
N PHE A 184 -12.09 -12.52 -14.48
CA PHE A 184 -12.96 -11.70 -13.64
C PHE A 184 -12.21 -10.93 -12.55
N GLN A 185 -10.88 -11.04 -12.48
CA GLN A 185 -10.09 -10.20 -11.60
C GLN A 185 -9.41 -9.02 -12.31
N GLY A 186 -9.40 -8.98 -13.65
CA GLY A 186 -8.62 -8.01 -14.41
C GLY A 186 -7.10 -8.16 -14.23
N ALA A 187 -6.64 -9.01 -13.31
CA ALA A 187 -5.24 -9.22 -12.96
C ALA A 187 -4.45 -10.01 -14.03
N GLY A 188 -5.11 -10.47 -15.09
CA GLY A 188 -4.49 -11.31 -16.11
C GLY A 188 -4.12 -12.67 -15.54
N ARG A 189 -2.83 -12.97 -15.41
CA ARG A 189 -2.31 -14.23 -14.85
C ARG A 189 -2.12 -14.11 -13.34
N GLY A 190 -2.27 -15.21 -12.63
CA GLY A 190 -2.00 -15.30 -11.20
C GLY A 190 -1.68 -16.73 -10.78
N MET A 191 -1.48 -16.94 -9.48
CA MET A 191 -1.17 -18.25 -8.93
C MET A 191 -2.20 -18.68 -7.88
N LEU A 192 -2.76 -19.88 -8.04
CA LEU A 192 -3.73 -20.47 -7.14
C LEU A 192 -3.07 -21.49 -6.22
N ALA A 193 -3.52 -21.58 -4.97
CA ALA A 193 -3.07 -22.64 -4.08
C ALA A 193 -3.61 -24.00 -4.56
N SER A 194 -2.72 -24.98 -4.70
CA SER A 194 -3.08 -26.34 -5.13
C SER A 194 -3.69 -27.15 -3.97
N GLU A 195 -3.37 -26.76 -2.74
CA GLU A 195 -3.88 -27.31 -1.49
C GLU A 195 -4.15 -26.18 -0.50
N SER A 196 -4.88 -26.45 0.58
CA SER A 196 -5.06 -25.45 1.64
C SER A 196 -3.78 -25.31 2.45
N LEU A 197 -3.32 -24.07 2.61
CA LEU A 197 -2.06 -23.71 3.25
C LEU A 197 -2.34 -22.90 4.52
N GLY A 198 -1.65 -23.25 5.60
CA GLY A 198 -1.71 -22.59 6.90
C GLY A 198 -0.73 -21.42 7.04
N VAL A 199 -0.82 -20.72 8.18
CA VAL A 199 0.14 -19.67 8.55
C VAL A 199 1.53 -20.30 8.73
N GLY A 200 2.55 -19.73 8.11
CA GLY A 200 3.93 -20.23 8.14
C GLY A 200 4.27 -21.25 7.05
N ASP A 201 3.28 -21.82 6.35
CA ASP A 201 3.54 -22.72 5.22
C ASP A 201 4.23 -21.96 4.08
N VAL A 202 5.24 -22.60 3.47
CA VAL A 202 5.95 -22.05 2.31
C VAL A 202 5.16 -22.39 1.05
N ALA A 203 4.55 -21.36 0.44
CA ALA A 203 3.80 -21.50 -0.79
C ALA A 203 4.70 -21.66 -2.02
N LEU A 204 5.84 -20.95 -2.02
CA LEU A 204 6.84 -20.97 -3.08
C LEU A 204 8.24 -20.83 -2.49
N GLU A 205 9.19 -21.59 -3.02
CA GLU A 205 10.60 -21.51 -2.68
C GLU A 205 11.45 -21.48 -3.96
N ILE A 206 12.26 -20.42 -4.10
CA ILE A 206 13.07 -20.15 -5.28
C ILE A 206 14.55 -20.27 -4.92
N PRO A 207 15.32 -21.18 -5.52
CA PRO A 207 16.77 -21.23 -5.35
C PRO A 207 17.44 -19.91 -5.74
N GLU A 208 18.42 -19.45 -4.96
CA GLU A 208 19.13 -18.19 -5.21
C GLU A 208 19.77 -18.14 -6.60
N SER A 209 20.20 -19.30 -7.13
CA SER A 209 20.77 -19.42 -8.49
C SER A 209 19.82 -19.08 -9.65
N LEU A 210 18.51 -18.91 -9.36
CA LEU A 210 17.50 -18.48 -10.33
C LEU A 210 17.12 -17.01 -10.18
N ILE A 211 17.63 -16.31 -9.16
CA ILE A 211 17.38 -14.89 -8.94
C ILE A 211 18.27 -14.09 -9.89
N ILE A 212 17.66 -13.25 -10.71
CA ILE A 212 18.38 -12.32 -11.59
C ILE A 212 18.70 -11.08 -10.77
N SER A 213 19.98 -10.88 -10.49
CA SER A 213 20.50 -9.81 -9.64
C SER A 213 21.72 -9.14 -10.26
N GLN A 214 22.23 -8.08 -9.63
CA GLN A 214 23.51 -7.49 -10.02
C GLN A 214 24.68 -8.48 -9.92
N GLU A 215 24.62 -9.46 -9.01
CA GLU A 215 25.66 -10.48 -8.89
C GLU A 215 25.69 -11.38 -10.14
N LEU A 216 24.51 -11.81 -10.63
CA LEU A 216 24.39 -12.52 -11.90
C LEU A 216 24.89 -11.67 -13.08
N LEU A 217 24.53 -10.38 -13.09
CA LEU A 217 24.97 -9.44 -14.12
C LEU A 217 26.51 -9.35 -14.20
N SER A 218 27.21 -9.46 -13.08
CA SER A 218 28.68 -9.30 -13.02
C SER A 218 29.45 -10.33 -13.86
N GLU A 219 28.81 -11.46 -14.19
CA GLU A 219 29.35 -12.52 -15.04
C GLU A 219 29.05 -12.31 -16.54
N SER A 220 28.25 -11.29 -16.88
CA SER A 220 27.79 -11.05 -18.25
C SER A 220 28.75 -10.19 -19.07
N GLU A 221 28.72 -10.36 -20.40
CA GLU A 221 29.45 -9.51 -21.35
C GLU A 221 29.02 -8.03 -21.29
N VAL A 222 27.77 -7.76 -20.91
CA VAL A 222 27.23 -6.39 -20.75
C VAL A 222 27.95 -5.68 -19.61
N PHE A 223 28.10 -6.35 -18.47
CA PHE A 223 28.84 -5.79 -17.33
C PHE A 223 30.31 -5.55 -17.68
N VAL A 224 30.96 -6.52 -18.32
CA VAL A 224 32.38 -6.39 -18.72
C VAL A 224 32.59 -5.20 -19.64
N ALA A 225 31.67 -4.97 -20.59
CA ALA A 225 31.77 -3.85 -21.53
C ALA A 225 31.47 -2.49 -20.89
N LEU A 226 30.50 -2.43 -19.98
CA LEU A 226 30.00 -1.16 -19.43
C LEU A 226 30.64 -0.77 -18.09
N LYS A 227 31.39 -1.66 -17.44
CA LYS A 227 32.04 -1.36 -16.16
C LYS A 227 33.00 -0.17 -16.29
N GLY A 228 32.65 0.94 -15.64
CA GLY A 228 33.43 2.19 -15.68
C GLY A 228 33.22 3.02 -16.94
N PHE A 229 32.26 2.65 -17.79
CA PHE A 229 31.89 3.44 -18.96
C PHE A 229 30.81 4.46 -18.60
N ASN A 230 31.14 5.75 -18.73
CA ASN A 230 30.23 6.89 -18.66
C ASN A 230 29.27 6.87 -17.45
N ASP A 231 29.78 6.42 -16.29
CA ASP A 231 29.05 6.33 -15.02
C ASP A 231 27.69 5.61 -15.09
N ILE A 232 27.53 4.67 -16.02
CA ILE A 232 26.31 3.86 -16.12
C ILE A 232 26.13 3.07 -14.82
N THR A 233 24.97 3.23 -14.20
CA THR A 233 24.65 2.55 -12.94
C THR A 233 24.40 1.05 -13.15
N PRO A 234 24.66 0.20 -12.15
CA PRO A 234 24.36 -1.22 -12.25
C PRO A 234 22.88 -1.53 -12.54
N GLU A 235 21.97 -0.69 -12.05
CA GLU A 235 20.53 -0.77 -12.33
C GLU A 235 20.27 -0.58 -13.82
N THR A 236 20.86 0.44 -14.44
CA THR A 236 20.76 0.65 -15.89
C THR A 236 21.38 -0.50 -16.68
N MET A 237 22.50 -1.07 -16.20
CA MET A 237 23.08 -2.26 -16.83
C MET A 237 22.16 -3.48 -16.78
N LEU A 238 21.38 -3.65 -15.71
CA LEU A 238 20.38 -4.73 -15.60
C LEU A 238 19.24 -4.56 -16.61
N LEU A 239 18.78 -3.32 -16.85
CA LEU A 239 17.80 -3.01 -17.89
C LEU A 239 18.34 -3.39 -19.27
N LEU A 240 19.54 -2.93 -19.59
CA LEU A 240 20.23 -3.19 -20.86
C LEU A 240 20.49 -4.69 -21.08
N TRP A 241 20.92 -5.39 -20.04
CA TRP A 241 21.10 -6.84 -20.07
C TRP A 241 19.78 -7.55 -20.33
N SER A 242 18.71 -7.20 -19.62
CA SER A 242 17.40 -7.84 -19.78
C SER A 242 16.80 -7.61 -21.16
N MET A 243 16.96 -6.40 -21.69
CA MET A 243 16.56 -6.04 -23.04
C MET A 243 17.25 -6.94 -24.08
N LYS A 244 18.55 -7.19 -23.93
CA LYS A 244 19.31 -8.08 -24.82
C LYS A 244 18.94 -9.55 -24.62
N GLU A 245 18.88 -9.99 -23.36
CA GLU A 245 18.73 -11.39 -22.98
C GLU A 245 17.37 -11.95 -23.44
N ARG A 246 16.34 -11.09 -23.53
CA ARG A 246 15.05 -11.41 -24.16
C ARG A 246 15.18 -11.99 -25.57
N HIS A 247 16.19 -11.56 -26.34
CA HIS A 247 16.43 -12.01 -27.71
C HIS A 247 17.50 -13.11 -27.81
N ASN A 248 18.07 -13.55 -26.68
CA ASN A 248 19.11 -14.57 -26.63
C ASN A 248 18.50 -15.98 -26.55
N LEU A 249 18.48 -16.70 -27.67
CA LEU A 249 17.93 -18.05 -27.77
C LEU A 249 18.68 -19.11 -26.93
N SER A 250 19.90 -18.79 -26.48
CA SER A 250 20.73 -19.64 -25.63
C SER A 250 20.68 -19.27 -24.15
N SER A 251 19.87 -18.26 -23.79
CA SER A 251 19.74 -17.82 -22.41
C SER A 251 19.23 -18.93 -21.49
N LYS A 252 19.83 -19.02 -20.29
CA LYS A 252 19.30 -19.82 -19.17
C LYS A 252 17.87 -19.40 -18.83
N PHE A 253 17.56 -18.11 -18.96
CA PHE A 253 16.29 -17.50 -18.59
C PHE A 253 15.33 -17.34 -19.78
N ARG A 254 15.61 -18.00 -20.91
CA ARG A 254 14.78 -17.90 -22.11
C ARG A 254 13.29 -18.14 -21.82
N THR A 255 12.97 -19.22 -21.10
CA THR A 255 11.58 -19.56 -20.77
C THR A 255 10.90 -18.49 -19.90
N TYR A 256 11.67 -17.81 -19.04
CA TYR A 256 11.16 -16.67 -18.27
C TYR A 256 10.84 -15.49 -19.19
N PHE A 257 11.75 -15.11 -20.10
CA PHE A 257 11.51 -14.02 -21.03
C PHE A 257 10.40 -14.29 -22.05
N GLU A 258 10.23 -15.54 -22.50
CA GLU A 258 9.13 -15.97 -23.37
C GLU A 258 7.77 -15.95 -22.66
N ALA A 259 7.75 -16.14 -21.34
CA ALA A 259 6.53 -16.07 -20.52
C ALA A 259 6.15 -14.64 -20.10
N LEU A 260 7.02 -13.64 -20.29
CA LEU A 260 6.70 -12.23 -19.97
C LEU A 260 5.76 -11.63 -21.03
N PRO A 261 4.93 -10.64 -20.66
CA PRO A 261 4.03 -10.01 -21.61
C PRO A 261 4.84 -9.26 -22.67
N ALA A 262 4.31 -9.25 -23.91
CA ALA A 262 4.94 -8.52 -25.00
C ALA A 262 4.98 -7.01 -24.73
N ASN A 263 3.93 -6.48 -24.10
CA ASN A 263 3.74 -5.09 -23.70
C ASN A 263 3.18 -5.04 -22.27
N PHE A 264 3.58 -4.02 -21.49
CA PHE A 264 2.96 -3.76 -20.19
C PHE A 264 1.86 -2.70 -20.32
N ASN A 265 0.94 -2.68 -19.36
CA ASN A 265 -0.16 -1.73 -19.31
C ASN A 265 0.09 -0.66 -18.23
N THR A 266 1.34 -0.25 -18.04
CA THR A 266 1.68 0.77 -17.03
C THR A 266 1.27 2.16 -17.50
N GLY A 267 1.20 3.13 -16.59
CA GLY A 267 0.98 4.54 -16.93
C GLY A 267 1.98 5.09 -17.96
N LEU A 268 3.20 4.53 -18.00
CA LEU A 268 4.23 4.90 -18.97
C LEU A 268 3.82 4.53 -20.41
N SER A 269 3.00 3.49 -20.57
CA SER A 269 2.48 3.01 -21.86
C SER A 269 1.09 3.58 -22.21
N PHE A 270 0.54 4.49 -21.40
CA PHE A 270 -0.76 5.11 -21.70
C PHE A 270 -0.73 5.92 -23.00
N GLY A 271 -1.74 5.68 -23.83
CA GLY A 271 -2.02 6.45 -25.03
C GLY A 271 -2.71 7.79 -24.73
N ILE A 272 -2.91 8.59 -25.76
CA ILE A 272 -3.46 9.95 -25.66
C ILE A 272 -4.83 9.95 -24.97
N ASP A 273 -5.71 9.00 -25.32
CA ASP A 273 -7.06 8.94 -24.74
C ASP A 273 -7.02 8.68 -23.23
N ALA A 274 -6.19 7.73 -22.78
CA ALA A 274 -6.02 7.42 -21.36
C ALA A 274 -5.38 8.60 -20.60
N LEU A 275 -4.40 9.28 -21.20
CA LEU A 275 -3.80 10.47 -20.60
C LEU A 275 -4.80 11.63 -20.51
N GLY A 276 -5.67 11.81 -21.51
CA GLY A 276 -6.72 12.82 -21.49
C GLY A 276 -7.69 12.66 -20.32
N THR A 277 -7.95 11.41 -19.88
CA THR A 277 -8.80 11.17 -18.70
C THR A 277 -8.16 11.57 -17.36
N LEU A 278 -6.85 11.77 -17.33
CA LEU A 278 -6.11 12.16 -16.14
C LEU A 278 -5.85 13.68 -16.09
N GLU A 279 -6.23 14.42 -17.13
CA GLU A 279 -5.99 15.86 -17.21
C GLU A 279 -6.57 16.60 -15.98
N GLY A 280 -5.79 17.53 -15.42
CA GLY A 280 -6.12 18.25 -14.19
C GLY A 280 -5.75 17.51 -12.89
N THR A 281 -5.29 16.26 -12.97
CA THR A 281 -4.82 15.50 -11.79
C THR A 281 -3.30 15.58 -11.62
N LEU A 282 -2.81 15.44 -10.39
CA LEU A 282 -1.38 15.32 -10.09
C LEU A 282 -0.74 14.11 -10.80
N LEU A 283 -1.50 13.02 -10.96
CA LEU A 283 -1.03 11.80 -11.62
C LEU A 283 -0.70 12.02 -13.10
N PHE A 284 -1.44 12.91 -13.78
CA PHE A 284 -1.12 13.26 -15.17
C PHE A 284 0.28 13.87 -15.28
N ASP A 285 0.58 14.86 -14.45
CA ASP A 285 1.89 15.52 -14.44
C ASP A 285 3.01 14.52 -14.10
N GLU A 286 2.79 13.65 -13.11
CA GLU A 286 3.72 12.58 -12.74
C GLU A 286 4.03 11.64 -13.93
N ILE A 287 3.01 11.16 -14.64
CA ILE A 287 3.19 10.25 -15.78
C ILE A 287 3.89 10.95 -16.94
N ILE A 288 3.52 12.21 -17.24
CA ILE A 288 4.17 12.98 -18.32
C ILE A 288 5.65 13.20 -18.01
N GLN A 289 5.98 13.59 -16.79
CA GLN A 289 7.37 13.76 -16.35
C GLN A 289 8.16 12.45 -16.43
N ALA A 290 7.57 11.34 -15.97
CA ALA A 290 8.22 10.02 -16.04
C ALA A 290 8.49 9.59 -17.49
N LYS A 291 7.54 9.80 -18.41
CA LYS A 291 7.71 9.50 -19.84
C LYS A 291 8.80 10.37 -20.48
N GLN A 292 8.83 11.67 -20.17
CA GLN A 292 9.87 12.58 -20.67
C GLN A 292 11.26 12.18 -20.15
N HIS A 293 11.36 11.84 -18.86
CA HIS A 293 12.61 11.40 -18.25
C HIS A 293 13.16 10.12 -18.90
N LEU A 294 12.31 9.12 -19.11
CA LEU A 294 12.72 7.88 -19.82
C LEU A 294 13.16 8.17 -21.25
N ARG A 295 12.47 9.08 -21.95
CA ARG A 295 12.85 9.46 -23.31
C ARG A 295 14.22 10.14 -23.35
N GLN A 296 14.48 11.05 -22.42
CA GLN A 296 15.77 11.71 -22.29
C GLN A 296 16.89 10.70 -22.02
N GLN A 297 16.69 9.78 -21.06
CA GLN A 297 17.67 8.72 -20.79
C GLN A 297 17.99 7.89 -22.04
N TYR A 298 16.96 7.54 -22.83
CA TYR A 298 17.16 6.81 -24.08
C TYR A 298 18.02 7.59 -25.08
N ASP A 299 17.68 8.87 -25.32
CA ASP A 299 18.34 9.72 -26.30
C ASP A 299 19.81 10.01 -25.91
N GLU A 300 20.14 10.03 -24.62
CA GLU A 300 21.52 10.18 -24.13
C GLU A 300 22.32 8.86 -24.19
N LEU A 301 21.70 7.73 -23.84
CA LEU A 301 22.39 6.46 -23.65
C LEU A 301 22.66 5.71 -24.95
N PHE A 302 21.63 5.51 -25.77
CA PHE A 302 21.70 4.56 -26.89
C PHE A 302 22.60 4.98 -28.05
N PRO A 303 22.70 6.27 -28.44
CA PRO A 303 23.66 6.70 -29.46
C PRO A 303 25.11 6.38 -29.06
N LEU A 304 25.45 6.57 -27.78
CA LEU A 304 26.77 6.27 -27.23
C LEU A 304 27.04 4.77 -27.21
N LEU A 305 26.08 3.97 -26.72
CA LEU A 305 26.21 2.51 -26.65
C LEU A 305 26.36 1.88 -28.05
N CYS A 306 25.51 2.26 -29.00
CA CYS A 306 25.56 1.71 -30.35
C CYS A 306 26.85 2.07 -31.11
N THR A 307 27.48 3.20 -30.75
CA THR A 307 28.73 3.64 -31.38
C THR A 307 29.96 2.95 -30.78
N ASN A 308 30.02 2.85 -29.45
CA ASN A 308 31.19 2.31 -28.75
C ASN A 308 31.17 0.78 -28.61
N PHE A 309 29.98 0.16 -28.63
CA PHE A 309 29.79 -1.27 -28.39
C PHE A 309 28.80 -1.91 -29.39
N PRO A 310 29.01 -1.77 -30.71
CA PRO A 310 28.04 -2.21 -31.74
C PRO A 310 27.79 -3.72 -31.77
N GLU A 311 28.75 -4.53 -31.30
CA GLU A 311 28.61 -5.99 -31.21
C GLU A 311 27.63 -6.42 -30.11
N ILE A 312 27.53 -5.62 -29.04
CA ILE A 312 26.66 -5.89 -27.89
C ILE A 312 25.31 -5.18 -28.07
N PHE A 313 25.35 -3.93 -28.54
CA PHE A 313 24.20 -3.04 -28.68
C PHE A 313 23.90 -2.77 -30.15
N LYS A 314 23.13 -3.69 -30.76
CA LYS A 314 22.72 -3.60 -32.16
C LYS A 314 21.52 -2.65 -32.31
N LYS A 315 21.53 -1.82 -33.36
CA LYS A 315 20.52 -0.78 -33.59
C LYS A 315 19.09 -1.29 -33.75
N ASP A 316 18.91 -2.54 -34.19
CA ASP A 316 17.60 -3.20 -34.32
C ASP A 316 17.00 -3.61 -32.97
N ILE A 317 17.84 -3.85 -31.96
CA ILE A 317 17.41 -4.17 -30.59
C ILE A 317 17.32 -2.90 -29.74
N CYS A 318 18.23 -1.96 -29.96
CA CYS A 318 18.35 -0.69 -29.25
C CYS A 318 17.29 0.35 -29.69
N THR A 319 16.01 0.01 -29.53
CA THR A 319 14.87 0.89 -29.81
C THR A 319 14.28 1.46 -28.54
N CYS A 320 13.58 2.60 -28.65
CA CYS A 320 12.90 3.23 -27.51
C CYS A 320 11.86 2.30 -26.89
N ASP A 321 11.17 1.49 -27.70
CA ASP A 321 10.15 0.55 -27.24
C ASP A 321 10.76 -0.61 -26.44
N ASN A 322 11.90 -1.15 -26.88
CA ASN A 322 12.60 -2.21 -26.14
C ASN A 322 13.20 -1.69 -24.83
N PHE A 323 13.69 -0.44 -24.83
CA PHE A 323 14.14 0.21 -23.61
C PHE A 323 12.98 0.43 -22.63
N LEU A 324 11.86 0.97 -23.10
CA LEU A 324 10.65 1.15 -22.30
C LEU A 324 10.16 -0.18 -21.72
N TRP A 325 10.10 -1.24 -22.54
CA TRP A 325 9.72 -2.58 -22.09
C TRP A 325 10.64 -3.10 -20.98
N ALA A 326 11.96 -2.88 -21.09
CA ALA A 326 12.90 -3.29 -20.06
C ALA A 326 12.70 -2.49 -18.76
N CYS A 327 12.48 -1.18 -18.85
CA CYS A 327 12.13 -0.35 -17.70
C CYS A 327 10.85 -0.85 -17.02
N GLU A 328 9.77 -1.04 -17.77
CA GLU A 328 8.48 -1.51 -17.24
C GLU A 328 8.58 -2.91 -16.62
N LEU A 329 9.38 -3.82 -17.20
CA LEU A 329 9.67 -5.12 -16.59
C LEU A 329 10.25 -4.96 -15.19
N TRP A 330 11.29 -4.14 -15.04
CA TRP A 330 11.95 -3.97 -13.76
C TRP A 330 11.09 -3.20 -12.76
N TYR A 331 10.33 -2.19 -13.21
CA TYR A 331 9.40 -1.46 -12.35
C TYR A 331 8.26 -2.33 -11.82
N SER A 332 7.73 -3.24 -12.65
CA SER A 332 6.54 -4.04 -12.30
C SER A 332 6.83 -5.42 -11.71
N ASN A 333 8.02 -6.00 -11.95
CA ASN A 333 8.34 -7.37 -11.53
C ASN A 333 9.57 -7.50 -10.62
N SER A 334 10.30 -6.41 -10.33
CA SER A 334 11.45 -6.51 -9.43
C SER A 334 11.04 -6.61 -7.96
N MET A 335 11.91 -7.22 -7.18
CA MET A 335 11.78 -7.40 -5.73
C MET A 335 13.10 -7.03 -5.07
N MET A 336 13.02 -6.36 -3.92
CA MET A 336 14.18 -6.11 -3.07
C MET A 336 14.52 -7.39 -2.29
N VAL A 337 15.69 -7.96 -2.55
CA VAL A 337 16.14 -9.23 -1.94
C VAL A 337 17.51 -9.06 -1.29
N VAL A 338 17.61 -9.45 -0.02
CA VAL A 338 18.89 -9.66 0.65
C VAL A 338 19.40 -11.04 0.26
N LEU A 339 20.46 -11.05 -0.55
CA LEU A 339 21.13 -12.27 -1.03
C LEU A 339 21.95 -12.93 0.08
N SER A 340 22.44 -14.15 -0.15
CA SER A 340 23.34 -14.86 0.75
C SER A 340 24.64 -14.10 1.03
N SER A 341 25.03 -13.19 0.14
CA SER A 341 26.16 -12.27 0.32
C SER A 341 25.92 -11.21 1.41
N GLY A 342 24.68 -11.08 1.89
CA GLY A 342 24.23 -10.00 2.79
C GLY A 342 23.86 -8.71 2.06
N LYS A 343 24.07 -8.63 0.74
CA LYS A 343 23.76 -7.46 -0.06
C LYS A 343 22.26 -7.39 -0.38
N LEU A 344 21.66 -6.24 -0.08
CA LEU A 344 20.33 -5.89 -0.57
C LEU A 344 20.42 -5.50 -2.05
N SER A 345 19.69 -6.21 -2.90
CA SER A 345 19.69 -6.00 -4.35
C SER A 345 18.27 -5.96 -4.91
N THR A 346 18.06 -5.13 -5.93
CA THR A 346 16.87 -5.19 -6.78
C THR A 346 17.00 -6.38 -7.72
N CYS A 347 16.04 -7.30 -7.70
CA CYS A 347 16.14 -8.58 -8.40
C CYS A 347 14.86 -8.90 -9.17
N LEU A 348 14.98 -9.57 -10.32
CA LEU A 348 13.84 -10.32 -10.88
C LEU A 348 13.88 -11.74 -10.32
N VAL A 349 12.72 -12.22 -9.88
CA VAL A 349 12.57 -13.56 -9.30
C VAL A 349 11.61 -14.36 -10.18
N PRO A 350 12.12 -15.16 -11.14
CA PRO A 350 11.30 -16.01 -12.00
C PRO A 350 10.31 -16.86 -11.19
N VAL A 351 9.14 -17.14 -11.77
CA VAL A 351 7.98 -17.79 -11.12
C VAL A 351 7.32 -16.92 -10.03
N ALA A 352 8.07 -16.34 -9.09
CA ALA A 352 7.52 -15.48 -8.04
C ALA A 352 6.88 -14.20 -8.61
N GLY A 353 7.40 -13.67 -9.72
CA GLY A 353 6.81 -12.54 -10.45
C GLY A 353 5.41 -12.78 -11.03
N LEU A 354 4.83 -13.98 -10.87
CA LEU A 354 3.44 -14.30 -11.23
C LEU A 354 2.46 -14.10 -10.06
N LEU A 355 2.93 -13.87 -8.84
CA LEU A 355 2.08 -13.58 -7.68
C LEU A 355 1.57 -12.14 -7.77
N ASN A 356 0.25 -11.96 -7.76
CA ASN A 356 -0.37 -10.64 -7.78
C ASN A 356 -0.39 -9.96 -6.42
N HIS A 357 -0.69 -8.66 -6.44
CA HIS A 357 -0.89 -7.84 -5.26
C HIS A 357 -2.30 -7.91 -4.68
N SER A 358 -2.41 -7.75 -3.36
CA SER A 358 -3.64 -7.44 -2.65
C SER A 358 -3.35 -6.54 -1.44
N VAL A 359 -4.31 -5.70 -1.04
CA VAL A 359 -4.30 -4.94 0.22
C VAL A 359 -4.38 -5.85 1.45
N SER A 360 -4.85 -7.09 1.27
CA SER A 360 -4.88 -8.15 2.28
C SER A 360 -4.15 -9.41 1.76
N PRO A 361 -2.83 -9.34 1.56
CA PRO A 361 -2.09 -10.39 0.89
C PRO A 361 -1.94 -11.64 1.77
N HIS A 362 -1.65 -12.77 1.13
CA HIS A 362 -1.34 -14.03 1.79
C HIS A 362 0.12 -14.06 2.26
N ILE A 363 1.02 -13.44 1.50
CA ILE A 363 2.46 -13.35 1.77
C ILE A 363 2.83 -11.88 1.99
N LEU A 364 3.22 -11.52 3.22
CA LEU A 364 3.70 -10.16 3.54
C LEU A 364 5.20 -10.04 3.55
N ASN A 365 5.85 -11.02 4.19
CA ASN A 365 7.27 -10.97 4.47
C ASN A 365 8.01 -11.92 3.54
N TYR A 366 8.81 -11.34 2.65
CA TYR A 366 9.74 -12.01 1.76
C TYR A 366 10.94 -11.08 1.53
N GLY A 367 11.87 -11.48 0.66
CA GLY A 367 13.01 -10.64 0.29
C GLY A 367 14.28 -10.89 1.10
N ARG A 368 14.42 -12.07 1.72
CA ARG A 368 15.70 -12.54 2.27
C ARG A 368 15.93 -14.00 1.91
N VAL A 369 17.10 -14.28 1.35
CA VAL A 369 17.55 -15.65 1.11
C VAL A 369 17.85 -16.32 2.44
N ASP A 370 17.29 -17.50 2.64
CA ASP A 370 17.58 -18.39 3.76
C ASP A 370 18.98 -18.98 3.59
N GLU A 371 19.87 -18.74 4.55
CA GLU A 371 21.28 -19.10 4.42
C GLU A 371 21.49 -20.61 4.35
N ALA A 372 20.69 -21.39 5.09
CA ALA A 372 20.82 -22.84 5.19
C ALA A 372 20.38 -23.54 3.91
N THR A 373 19.29 -23.06 3.30
CA THR A 373 18.70 -23.65 2.08
C THR A 373 19.13 -22.96 0.79
N LYS A 374 19.80 -21.79 0.88
CA LYS A 374 20.20 -20.95 -0.27
C LYS A 374 19.02 -20.66 -1.21
N SER A 375 17.87 -20.35 -0.60
CA SER A 375 16.62 -20.12 -1.32
C SER A 375 15.84 -18.94 -0.74
N LEU A 376 15.04 -18.29 -1.59
CA LEU A 376 14.06 -17.28 -1.20
C LEU A 376 12.72 -17.98 -0.96
N LYS A 377 12.20 -17.87 0.27
CA LYS A 377 10.93 -18.50 0.69
C LYS A 377 9.80 -17.48 0.76
N PHE A 378 8.64 -17.87 0.26
CA PHE A 378 7.40 -17.11 0.31
C PHE A 378 6.43 -17.81 1.27
N ALA A 379 6.57 -17.50 2.57
CA ALA A 379 5.77 -18.09 3.64
C ALA A 379 4.47 -17.30 3.87
N LEU A 380 3.40 -18.02 4.19
CA LEU A 380 2.09 -17.43 4.41
C LEU A 380 1.99 -16.68 5.74
N SER A 381 1.55 -15.43 5.67
CA SER A 381 1.18 -14.59 6.80
C SER A 381 -0.30 -14.73 7.17
N ARG A 382 -1.14 -15.26 6.27
CA ARG A 382 -2.50 -15.72 6.56
C ARG A 382 -2.83 -16.96 5.72
N PRO A 383 -3.77 -17.83 6.15
CA PRO A 383 -4.12 -19.04 5.42
C PRO A 383 -4.61 -18.74 4.00
N CYS A 384 -4.31 -19.64 3.05
CA CYS A 384 -4.79 -19.61 1.67
C CYS A 384 -5.50 -20.93 1.37
N ASN A 385 -6.76 -20.90 0.93
CA ASN A 385 -7.52 -22.14 0.69
C ASN A 385 -7.18 -22.76 -0.67
N ALA A 386 -7.32 -24.08 -0.80
CA ALA A 386 -7.19 -24.74 -2.10
C ALA A 386 -8.09 -24.08 -3.16
N GLY A 387 -7.53 -23.75 -4.32
CA GLY A 387 -8.20 -23.06 -5.42
C GLY A 387 -8.28 -21.52 -5.27
N GLU A 388 -7.93 -20.96 -4.13
CA GLU A 388 -7.85 -19.51 -3.91
C GLU A 388 -6.56 -18.93 -4.54
N GLN A 389 -6.64 -17.71 -5.07
CA GLN A 389 -5.42 -17.02 -5.50
C GLN A 389 -4.56 -16.63 -4.31
N CYS A 390 -3.30 -17.04 -4.37
CA CYS A 390 -2.27 -16.61 -3.44
C CYS A 390 -1.74 -15.25 -3.89
N PHE A 391 -1.76 -14.27 -2.98
CA PHE A 391 -1.34 -12.90 -3.23
C PHE A 391 -0.12 -12.58 -2.38
N LEU A 392 0.80 -11.77 -2.90
CA LEU A 392 1.88 -11.18 -2.12
C LEU A 392 1.68 -9.66 -2.01
N SER A 393 2.41 -9.00 -1.12
CA SER A 393 2.39 -7.54 -1.03
C SER A 393 3.48 -6.91 -1.87
N TYR A 394 3.16 -6.10 -2.89
CA TYR A 394 4.20 -5.34 -3.64
C TYR A 394 4.86 -4.25 -2.79
N GLY A 395 4.15 -3.76 -1.77
CA GLY A 395 4.65 -2.70 -0.89
C GLY A 395 3.51 -1.87 -0.33
N LYS A 396 3.88 -0.77 0.32
CA LYS A 396 2.98 0.25 0.87
C LYS A 396 2.83 1.40 -0.14
N HIS A 397 2.31 1.09 -1.33
CA HIS A 397 2.29 2.03 -2.45
C HIS A 397 0.92 2.68 -2.64
N PRO A 398 0.86 4.00 -2.91
CA PRO A 398 -0.38 4.66 -3.32
C PRO A 398 -0.81 4.19 -4.71
N GLY A 399 -2.08 4.44 -5.03
CA GLY A 399 -2.71 4.10 -6.31
C GLY A 399 -2.00 4.74 -7.50
N SER A 400 -1.52 5.99 -7.36
CA SER A 400 -0.70 6.67 -8.39
C SER A 400 0.52 5.82 -8.76
N HIS A 401 1.26 5.35 -7.76
CA HIS A 401 2.44 4.53 -7.97
C HIS A 401 2.09 3.18 -8.61
N LEU A 402 1.01 2.52 -8.13
CA LEU A 402 0.58 1.23 -8.67
C LEU A 402 0.11 1.34 -10.13
N ILE A 403 -0.61 2.40 -10.51
CA ILE A 403 -0.97 2.66 -11.91
C ILE A 403 0.27 2.93 -12.75
N THR A 404 1.13 3.85 -12.30
CA THR A 404 2.27 4.34 -13.08
C THR A 404 3.28 3.23 -13.37
N PHE A 405 3.55 2.36 -12.40
CA PHE A 405 4.66 1.39 -12.50
C PHE A 405 4.20 -0.07 -12.63
N TYR A 406 2.97 -0.41 -12.22
CA TYR A 406 2.45 -1.78 -12.30
C TYR A 406 1.22 -1.90 -13.22
N GLY A 407 0.55 -0.80 -13.55
CA GLY A 407 -0.60 -0.80 -14.47
C GLY A 407 -1.91 -1.29 -13.87
N PHE A 408 -2.11 -1.16 -12.55
CA PHE A 408 -3.36 -1.55 -11.91
C PHE A 408 -3.67 -0.71 -10.66
N LEU A 409 -4.94 -0.73 -10.25
CA LEU A 409 -5.38 -0.32 -8.92
C LEU A 409 -5.84 -1.54 -8.12
N PRO A 410 -5.56 -1.60 -6.81
CA PRO A 410 -6.05 -2.69 -5.96
C PRO A 410 -7.58 -2.64 -5.85
N ARG A 411 -8.18 -3.78 -5.52
CA ARG A 411 -9.62 -3.86 -5.25
C ARG A 411 -9.92 -3.29 -3.86
N GLY A 412 -10.95 -2.44 -3.78
CA GLY A 412 -11.36 -1.77 -2.55
C GLY A 412 -10.45 -0.59 -2.20
N ASP A 413 -10.64 -0.06 -0.99
CA ASP A 413 -9.89 1.11 -0.52
C ASP A 413 -8.42 0.77 -0.27
N ASN A 414 -7.52 1.50 -0.94
CA ASN A 414 -6.10 1.42 -0.66
C ASN A 414 -5.77 2.33 0.55
N PRO A 415 -5.31 1.78 1.69
CA PRO A 415 -4.97 2.60 2.86
C PRO A 415 -3.78 3.54 2.62
N TYR A 416 -3.05 3.39 1.51
CA TYR A 416 -1.89 4.20 1.17
C TYR A 416 -2.21 5.39 0.25
N ASP A 417 -3.46 5.55 -0.19
CA ASP A 417 -3.85 6.68 -1.03
C ASP A 417 -3.95 7.96 -0.19
N VAL A 418 -3.02 8.89 -0.43
CA VAL A 418 -2.93 10.19 0.25
C VAL A 418 -2.76 11.31 -0.76
N ILE A 419 -3.27 12.49 -0.42
CA ILE A 419 -3.01 13.75 -1.10
C ILE A 419 -2.02 14.52 -0.22
N PRO A 420 -0.77 14.73 -0.66
CA PRO A 420 0.17 15.58 0.05
C PRO A 420 -0.27 17.06 -0.06
N LEU A 421 -0.05 17.81 1.01
CA LEU A 421 -0.32 19.24 1.14
C LEU A 421 0.92 19.93 1.70
N ASP A 422 1.60 20.72 0.87
CA ASP A 422 2.70 21.54 1.33
C ASP A 422 2.17 22.94 1.67
N LEU A 423 2.15 23.26 2.96
CA LEU A 423 1.65 24.52 3.50
C LEU A 423 2.86 25.40 3.85
N ASP A 424 3.31 26.19 2.88
CA ASP A 424 4.37 27.17 3.10
C ASP A 424 3.83 28.37 3.90
N ILE A 425 4.39 28.58 5.08
CA ILE A 425 4.16 29.80 5.85
C ILE A 425 5.06 30.87 5.22
N SER A 426 4.48 31.84 4.53
CA SER A 426 5.23 33.05 4.15
C SER A 426 5.68 33.73 5.45
N ALA A 427 6.97 33.63 5.74
CA ALA A 427 7.61 34.31 6.87
C ALA A 427 7.66 35.82 6.61
N ASP A 428 6.53 36.50 6.69
CA ASP A 428 6.45 37.96 6.64
C ASP A 428 6.13 38.61 8.00
N ASP A 429 5.97 37.83 9.07
CA ASP A 429 5.77 38.36 10.43
C ASP A 429 7.00 38.11 11.32
N GLU A 430 8.00 38.99 11.19
CA GLU A 430 8.88 39.33 12.31
C GLU A 430 8.05 40.09 13.36
N ASP A 431 7.45 39.38 14.31
CA ASP A 431 7.32 39.96 15.65
C ASP A 431 7.69 38.90 16.70
N GLY A 432 8.78 39.19 17.41
CA GLY A 432 9.32 38.30 18.42
C GLY A 432 8.48 38.40 19.68
N THR A 433 7.78 37.33 20.04
CA THR A 433 7.67 36.87 21.44
C THR A 433 7.06 35.47 21.55
N ASP A 434 7.64 34.72 22.47
CA ASP A 434 7.17 33.47 23.08
C ASP A 434 7.26 32.13 22.30
N GLN A 435 8.22 31.34 22.80
CA GLN A 435 8.40 29.92 22.55
C GLN A 435 7.15 29.14 22.99
N SER A 436 6.36 28.63 22.03
CA SER A 436 5.64 27.38 22.26
C SER A 436 5.46 26.58 20.96
N VAL A 437 6.06 25.39 20.95
CA VAL A 437 5.91 24.27 20.01
C VAL A 437 6.07 24.56 18.51
N SER A 438 7.33 24.46 18.07
CA SER A 438 7.70 24.17 16.68
C SER A 438 6.93 22.96 16.14
N THR A 439 5.87 23.19 15.36
CA THR A 439 5.49 22.25 14.30
C THR A 439 6.31 22.61 13.07
N SER A 440 7.58 22.20 13.06
CA SER A 440 8.53 22.35 11.93
C SER A 440 8.14 21.57 10.67
N GLN A 441 6.96 20.96 10.64
CA GLN A 441 6.46 20.17 9.54
C GLN A 441 5.47 21.00 8.73
N THR A 442 5.90 21.47 7.56
CA THR A 442 5.07 22.20 6.58
C THR A 442 4.34 21.26 5.62
N SER A 443 4.76 19.99 5.56
CA SER A 443 4.15 18.97 4.71
C SER A 443 3.14 18.13 5.49
N HIS A 444 1.89 18.21 5.04
CA HIS A 444 0.73 17.54 5.59
C HIS A 444 0.10 16.58 4.58
N MET A 445 -0.83 15.75 5.03
CA MET A 445 -1.51 14.78 4.18
C MET A 445 -3.00 14.72 4.47
N VAL A 446 -3.79 14.41 3.44
CA VAL A 446 -5.22 14.11 3.53
C VAL A 446 -5.52 12.79 2.82
N ARG A 447 -6.54 12.05 3.27
CA ARG A 447 -7.02 10.80 2.65
C ARG A 447 -8.46 10.98 2.20
N GLY A 448 -8.81 10.52 1.01
CA GLY A 448 -10.20 10.53 0.51
C GLY A 448 -11.01 9.27 0.80
N THR A 449 -10.42 8.25 1.42
CA THR A 449 -11.15 7.14 2.06
C THR A 449 -11.24 7.44 3.55
N TRP A 450 -12.37 8.03 3.96
CA TRP A 450 -12.55 8.59 5.31
C TRP A 450 -12.51 7.49 6.38
N LEU A 451 -11.40 7.44 7.12
CA LEU A 451 -11.20 6.57 8.31
C LEU A 451 -11.28 7.33 9.63
N SER A 452 -11.63 8.61 9.63
CA SER A 452 -11.89 9.27 10.90
C SER A 452 -13.22 8.78 11.44
N ARG A 453 -13.16 8.08 12.57
CA ARG A 453 -14.36 7.61 13.30
C ARG A 453 -15.08 8.75 14.00
N SER A 454 -14.49 9.95 14.04
CA SER A 454 -15.03 11.16 14.68
C SER A 454 -15.42 12.20 13.62
N ASN A 455 -16.72 12.32 13.37
CA ASN A 455 -17.29 13.25 12.38
C ASN A 455 -17.67 14.62 12.99
N GLY A 456 -17.27 14.88 14.25
CA GLY A 456 -17.59 16.10 14.98
C GLY A 456 -16.34 16.89 15.38
N PHE A 457 -16.57 17.99 16.09
CA PHE A 457 -15.49 18.72 16.77
C PHE A 457 -14.65 17.76 17.62
N PRO A 458 -13.31 17.88 17.65
CA PRO A 458 -12.49 18.93 17.03
C PRO A 458 -11.87 18.54 15.67
N THR A 459 -12.24 17.39 15.09
CA THR A 459 -11.50 16.84 13.94
C THR A 459 -12.28 16.83 12.64
N TYR A 460 -13.62 16.87 12.65
CA TYR A 460 -14.45 16.97 11.43
C TYR A 460 -14.13 15.93 10.36
N GLY A 461 -13.64 14.74 10.76
CA GLY A 461 -13.21 13.73 9.81
C GLY A 461 -11.77 13.88 9.27
N LEU A 462 -11.09 14.98 9.59
CA LEU A 462 -9.75 15.35 9.11
C LEU A 462 -8.63 14.98 10.12
N PRO A 463 -7.36 14.92 9.67
CA PRO A 463 -6.25 14.57 10.53
C PRO A 463 -6.00 15.64 11.60
N GLN A 464 -5.92 15.22 12.87
CA GLN A 464 -5.71 16.14 13.98
C GLN A 464 -4.42 16.95 13.83
N ARG A 465 -3.35 16.36 13.28
CA ARG A 465 -2.09 17.06 13.03
C ARG A 465 -2.24 18.21 12.02
N LEU A 466 -3.00 18.01 10.95
CA LEU A 466 -3.29 19.06 9.96
C LEU A 466 -4.09 20.20 10.62
N LEU A 467 -5.15 19.85 11.36
CA LEU A 467 -5.99 20.86 12.00
C LEU A 467 -5.26 21.62 13.11
N SER A 468 -4.43 20.94 13.91
CA SER A 468 -3.59 21.59 14.92
C SER A 468 -2.59 22.55 14.27
N HIS A 469 -1.98 22.18 13.14
CA HIS A 469 -1.09 23.07 12.41
C HIS A 469 -1.84 24.29 11.85
N LEU A 470 -2.99 24.09 11.19
CA LEU A 470 -3.79 25.19 10.67
C LEU A 470 -4.29 26.11 11.78
N ARG A 471 -4.69 25.57 12.94
CA ARG A 471 -5.08 26.39 14.10
C ARG A 471 -3.91 27.25 14.58
N ALA A 472 -2.72 26.66 14.74
CA ALA A 472 -1.54 27.39 15.18
C ALA A 472 -1.15 28.49 14.18
N VAL A 473 -1.15 28.19 12.88
CA VAL A 473 -0.80 29.15 11.81
C VAL A 473 -1.81 30.28 11.71
N LEU A 474 -3.10 30.00 11.93
CA LEU A 474 -4.18 30.99 11.87
C LEU A 474 -4.39 31.75 13.18
N GLY A 475 -3.58 31.49 14.22
CA GLY A 475 -3.74 32.09 15.55
C GLY A 475 -5.03 31.65 16.26
N CYS A 476 -5.58 30.49 15.88
CA CYS A 476 -6.83 29.90 16.33
C CYS A 476 -6.63 28.86 17.46
N ASP A 477 -5.52 28.96 18.20
CA ASP A 477 -5.19 28.00 19.27
C ASP A 477 -6.19 28.05 20.43
N PHE A 478 -6.40 26.90 21.04
CA PHE A 478 -7.31 26.74 22.18
C PHE A 478 -6.54 26.89 23.49
N ASP A 479 -6.87 27.90 24.29
CA ASP A 479 -6.58 27.87 25.71
C ASP A 479 -7.78 27.27 26.47
N GLY A 480 -7.54 26.67 27.64
CA GLY A 480 -8.60 26.06 28.45
C GLY A 480 -9.66 27.07 28.97
N SER A 481 -9.55 28.35 28.60
CA SER A 481 -10.44 29.45 28.93
C SER A 481 -11.21 30.02 27.73
N THR A 482 -11.04 29.48 26.53
CA THR A 482 -11.63 30.02 25.30
C THR A 482 -13.15 29.84 25.32
N ALA A 483 -13.91 30.91 25.07
CA ALA A 483 -15.36 30.85 25.08
C ALA A 483 -15.89 30.01 23.91
N GLU A 484 -17.02 29.32 24.10
CA GLU A 484 -17.61 28.43 23.09
C GLU A 484 -17.88 29.12 21.74
N ALA A 485 -18.23 30.41 21.76
CA ALA A 485 -18.41 31.22 20.55
C ALA A 485 -17.10 31.46 19.78
N ASP A 486 -16.00 31.70 20.51
CA ASP A 486 -14.67 31.93 19.91
C ASP A 486 -14.08 30.64 19.34
N LEU A 487 -14.39 29.48 19.96
CA LEU A 487 -14.06 28.16 19.42
C LEU A 487 -14.71 27.92 18.04
N MET A 488 -15.99 28.27 17.90
CA MET A 488 -16.73 28.10 16.65
C MET A 488 -16.23 29.05 15.54
N GLU A 489 -15.88 30.27 15.90
CA GLU A 489 -15.29 31.26 15.00
C GLU A 489 -13.94 30.77 14.46
N ASN A 490 -13.05 30.33 15.36
CA ASN A 490 -11.73 29.82 15.03
C ASN A 490 -11.79 28.60 14.09
N ASP A 491 -12.66 27.63 14.38
CA ASP A 491 -12.81 26.47 13.52
C ASP A 491 -13.46 26.82 12.18
N ARG A 492 -14.30 27.86 12.10
CA ARG A 492 -14.82 28.35 10.80
C ARG A 492 -13.68 28.83 9.90
N VAL A 493 -12.76 29.65 10.43
CA VAL A 493 -11.62 30.18 9.66
C VAL A 493 -10.72 29.05 9.14
N VAL A 494 -10.47 28.03 9.97
CA VAL A 494 -9.71 26.82 9.57
C VAL A 494 -10.40 26.08 8.42
N LEU A 495 -11.72 25.87 8.52
CA LEU A 495 -12.49 25.18 7.49
C LEU A 495 -12.61 25.98 6.18
N GLU A 496 -12.79 27.30 6.26
CA GLU A 496 -12.79 28.21 5.10
C GLU A 496 -11.43 28.19 4.37
N THR A 497 -10.33 28.09 5.12
CA THR A 497 -8.98 27.95 4.56
C THR A 497 -8.81 26.60 3.83
N LEU A 498 -9.30 25.50 4.41
CA LEU A 498 -9.28 24.21 3.72
C LEU A 498 -10.11 24.23 2.42
N LEU A 499 -11.29 24.87 2.45
CA LEU A 499 -12.12 25.06 1.26
C LEU A 499 -11.39 25.84 0.16
N SER A 500 -10.68 26.91 0.51
CA SER A 500 -9.94 27.71 -0.48
C SER A 500 -8.76 26.95 -1.10
N ILE A 501 -8.15 26.02 -0.36
CA ILE A 501 -7.10 25.12 -0.88
C ILE A 501 -7.69 24.10 -1.86
N PHE A 502 -8.81 23.45 -1.51
CA PHE A 502 -9.33 22.32 -2.29
C PHE A 502 -10.23 22.73 -3.47
N ASN A 503 -10.93 23.86 -3.41
CA ASN A 503 -11.85 24.26 -4.48
C ASN A 503 -11.16 24.40 -5.85
N PRO A 504 -9.98 25.06 -5.99
CA PRO A 504 -9.28 25.13 -7.27
C PRO A 504 -8.88 23.75 -7.81
N MET A 505 -8.53 22.82 -6.91
CA MET A 505 -8.17 21.45 -7.29
C MET A 505 -9.39 20.69 -7.83
N LEU A 506 -10.58 20.95 -7.29
CA LEU A 506 -11.84 20.37 -7.76
C LEU A 506 -12.29 20.99 -9.08
N GLU A 507 -12.15 22.31 -9.25
CA GLU A 507 -12.48 23.02 -10.49
C GLU A 507 -11.63 22.58 -11.68
N ALA A 508 -10.38 22.16 -11.42
CA ALA A 508 -9.49 21.61 -12.45
C ALA A 508 -9.99 20.27 -13.03
N LEU A 509 -10.90 19.59 -12.33
CA LEU A 509 -11.54 18.37 -12.82
C LEU A 509 -12.78 18.78 -13.64
N HIS A 510 -12.81 18.44 -14.94
CA HIS A 510 -13.89 18.82 -15.87
C HIS A 510 -15.32 18.48 -15.37
N GLU A 511 -16.34 19.23 -15.83
CA GLU A 511 -17.69 19.33 -15.25
C GLU A 511 -18.46 18.01 -14.95
N PRO A 512 -19.33 18.01 -13.91
CA PRO A 512 -20.22 16.90 -13.50
C PRO A 512 -21.18 16.34 -14.56
N ASP A 513 -21.57 17.12 -15.57
CA ASP A 513 -22.67 16.75 -16.46
C ASP A 513 -22.26 15.80 -17.61
N ASP A 514 -20.96 15.60 -17.84
CA ASP A 514 -20.44 14.50 -18.66
C ASP A 514 -20.17 13.24 -17.81
N PHE A 515 -20.41 13.24 -16.49
CA PHE A 515 -20.19 12.05 -15.67
C PHE A 515 -21.12 10.90 -16.05
N ASP A 516 -22.31 11.17 -16.62
CA ASP A 516 -23.15 10.14 -17.24
C ASP A 516 -22.53 9.62 -18.55
N ARG A 517 -21.79 10.43 -19.30
CA ARG A 517 -21.03 9.97 -20.47
C ARG A 517 -19.79 9.17 -20.11
N TYR A 518 -19.17 9.47 -18.98
CA TYR A 518 -18.11 8.65 -18.38
C TYR A 518 -18.66 7.43 -17.61
N CYS A 519 -19.98 7.38 -17.35
CA CYS A 519 -20.72 6.21 -16.82
C CYS A 519 -21.43 5.37 -17.89
N PHE A 520 -21.44 5.76 -19.17
CA PHE A 520 -22.11 5.02 -20.24
C PHE A 520 -21.19 4.64 -21.41
N VAL A 521 -20.35 3.62 -21.17
CA VAL A 521 -20.19 2.51 -22.13
C VAL A 521 -20.26 1.27 -21.25
N LEU A 522 -21.43 0.69 -20.97
CA LEU A 522 -22.02 -0.39 -21.76
C LEU A 522 -23.40 -0.79 -21.19
N LYS A 523 -24.41 -0.94 -22.06
CA LYS A 523 -25.51 -1.92 -21.91
C LYS A 523 -26.14 -2.23 -23.28
N PRO A 524 -26.87 -3.36 -23.45
CA PRO A 524 -26.37 -4.51 -24.20
C PRO A 524 -27.16 -4.78 -25.50
N GLY A 525 -26.49 -5.39 -26.48
CA GLY A 525 -27.16 -6.00 -27.64
C GLY A 525 -26.58 -5.59 -28.99
N GLU A 526 -25.86 -6.54 -29.60
CA GLU A 526 -25.73 -6.76 -31.06
C GLU A 526 -25.32 -5.57 -31.96
N CYS A 527 -24.07 -5.56 -32.43
CA CYS A 527 -23.76 -5.79 -33.86
C CYS A 527 -22.25 -5.78 -34.15
N GLN A 528 -21.78 -7.00 -34.35
CA GLN A 528 -20.71 -7.49 -35.20
C GLN A 528 -20.39 -6.63 -36.45
N LEU A 529 -19.42 -5.70 -36.35
CA LEU A 529 -18.47 -5.30 -37.42
C LEU A 529 -17.50 -4.21 -36.91
N GLY A 530 -16.40 -4.65 -36.28
CA GLY A 530 -15.31 -3.80 -35.79
C GLY A 530 -14.19 -4.66 -35.17
N ARG A 531 -13.90 -5.81 -35.80
CA ARG A 531 -13.33 -6.99 -35.16
C ARG A 531 -11.79 -7.13 -35.20
N GLU A 532 -11.00 -6.09 -35.52
CA GLU A 532 -9.53 -6.29 -35.65
C GLU A 532 -8.63 -5.22 -35.00
N ALA A 533 -9.15 -4.28 -34.20
CA ALA A 533 -8.30 -3.32 -33.46
C ALA A 533 -8.71 -3.08 -31.98
N GLY A 534 -9.59 -3.93 -31.44
CA GLY A 534 -10.29 -3.66 -30.17
C GLY A 534 -10.40 -4.86 -29.24
N THR A 535 -9.31 -5.59 -29.00
CA THR A 535 -9.31 -6.82 -28.17
C THR A 535 -8.58 -6.70 -26.83
N GLY A 536 -8.12 -5.51 -26.44
CA GLY A 536 -7.54 -5.24 -25.11
C GLY A 536 -8.50 -4.55 -24.12
N LEU A 537 -9.33 -3.63 -24.62
CA LEU A 537 -10.12 -2.71 -23.79
C LEU A 537 -11.51 -3.20 -23.40
N GLN A 538 -12.05 -4.24 -24.06
CA GLN A 538 -13.40 -4.74 -23.77
C GLN A 538 -13.44 -5.83 -22.68
N LYS A 539 -12.31 -6.46 -22.33
CA LYS A 539 -12.23 -7.44 -21.21
C LYS A 539 -11.96 -6.79 -19.84
N PHE A 540 -11.64 -5.50 -19.82
CA PHE A 540 -11.35 -4.76 -18.59
C PHE A 540 -12.54 -3.96 -18.05
N ALA A 541 -13.59 -3.76 -18.86
CA ALA A 541 -14.75 -2.93 -18.55
C ALA A 541 -15.93 -3.66 -17.86
N GLU A 542 -15.82 -4.96 -17.58
CA GLU A 542 -16.86 -5.74 -16.86
C GLU A 542 -16.62 -5.84 -15.34
N ASN A 543 -15.70 -5.06 -14.77
CA ASN A 543 -15.51 -5.00 -13.32
C ASN A 543 -15.45 -3.55 -12.82
N ASP A 544 -16.34 -3.23 -11.88
CA ASP A 544 -16.66 -1.94 -11.25
C ASP A 544 -15.50 -1.22 -10.50
N ASN A 545 -14.25 -1.26 -10.97
CA ASN A 545 -13.08 -0.79 -10.22
C ASN A 545 -12.37 0.45 -10.78
N TRP A 546 -12.95 1.17 -11.73
CA TRP A 546 -12.32 2.36 -12.33
C TRP A 546 -12.63 3.68 -11.61
N VAL A 547 -13.40 3.66 -10.51
CA VAL A 547 -13.97 4.88 -9.92
C VAL A 547 -13.13 5.47 -8.77
N HIS A 548 -12.13 4.77 -8.21
CA HIS A 548 -11.55 5.16 -6.91
C HIS A 548 -10.54 6.32 -6.91
N TYR A 549 -9.81 6.58 -8.00
CA TYR A 549 -8.82 7.66 -7.98
C TYR A 549 -9.48 9.05 -8.08
N ASN A 550 -10.51 9.18 -8.91
CA ASN A 550 -11.41 10.34 -8.87
C ASN A 550 -12.27 10.35 -7.60
N PHE A 551 -12.56 9.21 -6.96
CA PHE A 551 -13.34 9.18 -5.70
C PHE A 551 -12.62 9.85 -4.52
N LEU A 552 -11.29 9.88 -4.52
CA LEU A 552 -10.51 10.53 -3.45
C LEU A 552 -10.74 12.06 -3.47
N PHE A 553 -10.72 12.66 -4.66
CA PHE A 553 -11.05 14.06 -4.90
C PHE A 553 -12.57 14.32 -4.85
N LEU A 554 -13.39 13.44 -5.44
CA LEU A 554 -14.86 13.53 -5.43
C LEU A 554 -15.47 13.30 -4.04
N SER A 555 -14.79 12.62 -3.11
CA SER A 555 -15.27 12.45 -1.73
C SER A 555 -14.98 13.69 -0.89
N LEU A 556 -13.89 14.42 -1.15
CA LEU A 556 -13.73 15.79 -0.65
C LEU A 556 -14.74 16.74 -1.32
N GLY A 557 -14.92 16.65 -2.64
CA GLY A 557 -15.91 17.43 -3.38
C GLY A 557 -17.34 17.21 -2.92
N LYS A 558 -17.77 15.97 -2.66
CA LYS A 558 -19.11 15.64 -2.12
C LYS A 558 -19.33 16.09 -0.68
N PHE A 559 -18.26 16.25 0.11
CA PHE A 559 -18.34 16.76 1.48
C PHE A 559 -18.38 18.30 1.53
N LEU A 560 -17.78 18.94 0.51
CA LEU A 560 -17.60 20.39 0.44
C LEU A 560 -18.56 21.10 -0.55
N THR A 561 -19.33 20.36 -1.35
CA THR A 561 -20.35 20.94 -2.26
C THR A 561 -21.80 20.68 -1.81
N PRO A 562 -22.71 21.67 -1.96
CA PRO A 562 -24.13 21.54 -1.64
C PRO A 562 -24.89 20.63 -2.63
N ASN A 563 -25.23 19.41 -2.20
CA ASN A 563 -26.27 18.51 -2.73
C ASN A 563 -26.01 17.78 -4.09
N ALA A 564 -26.52 16.55 -4.32
CA ALA A 564 -27.83 16.06 -3.91
C ALA A 564 -27.90 14.57 -3.49
N SER A 565 -28.73 14.33 -2.46
CA SER A 565 -29.31 13.07 -1.96
C SER A 565 -28.57 12.24 -0.89
N SER A 566 -27.45 12.70 -0.33
CA SER A 566 -26.98 12.17 0.98
C SER A 566 -26.35 13.21 1.92
N LEU A 567 -26.39 14.50 1.57
CA LEU A 567 -25.84 15.61 2.36
C LEU A 567 -26.91 16.60 2.88
N HIS A 568 -28.19 16.21 2.85
CA HIS A 568 -29.32 17.07 3.22
C HIS A 568 -29.43 17.38 4.74
N LYS A 569 -28.38 17.09 5.52
CA LYS A 569 -28.33 17.29 6.98
C LYS A 569 -27.09 18.02 7.49
N VAL A 570 -26.05 18.23 6.69
CA VAL A 570 -24.84 18.94 7.15
C VAL A 570 -24.96 20.44 6.88
N GLN A 571 -25.59 20.84 5.78
CA GLN A 571 -25.89 22.25 5.51
C GLN A 571 -27.11 22.81 6.25
N GLU A 572 -28.14 22.00 6.54
CA GLU A 572 -29.21 22.47 7.45
C GLU A 572 -28.66 22.73 8.85
N VAL A 573 -27.66 21.99 9.33
CA VAL A 573 -27.14 22.21 10.69
C VAL A 573 -26.21 23.43 10.77
N VAL A 574 -25.42 23.73 9.73
CA VAL A 574 -24.55 24.91 9.74
C VAL A 574 -25.33 26.21 9.45
N LEU A 575 -26.32 26.19 8.55
CA LEU A 575 -27.18 27.36 8.28
C LEU A 575 -28.24 27.59 9.37
N LEU A 576 -28.88 26.55 9.90
CA LEU A 576 -29.89 26.71 10.97
C LEU A 576 -29.26 27.16 12.30
N PHE A 577 -27.99 26.86 12.56
CA PHE A 577 -27.30 27.34 13.77
C PHE A 577 -26.86 28.82 13.66
N LEU A 578 -26.54 29.30 12.45
CA LEU A 578 -26.23 30.71 12.18
C LEU A 578 -27.49 31.58 12.07
N GLU A 579 -28.62 31.06 11.57
CA GLU A 579 -29.89 31.79 11.47
C GLU A 579 -30.65 31.89 12.81
N ILE A 580 -30.51 30.90 13.71
CA ILE A 580 -31.13 30.91 15.04
C ILE A 580 -30.43 31.87 16.03
N GLN A 581 -29.15 32.18 15.83
CA GLN A 581 -28.44 33.15 16.70
C GLN A 581 -28.52 34.60 16.19
N LEU A 582 -28.83 34.83 14.91
CA LEU A 582 -28.93 36.18 14.31
C LEU A 582 -30.37 36.73 14.21
N THR A 583 -31.40 35.92 14.44
CA THR A 583 -32.80 36.37 14.39
C THR A 583 -33.62 35.89 15.59
N ASN A 584 -33.38 36.49 16.77
CA ASN A 584 -34.43 36.91 17.72
C ASN A 584 -33.83 37.48 19.03
N LYS A 585 -33.13 38.62 18.91
CA LYS A 585 -33.40 39.73 19.81
C LYS A 585 -34.44 40.60 19.12
N THR A 586 -35.73 40.32 19.36
CA THR A 586 -36.84 41.29 19.59
C THR A 586 -38.21 40.65 19.31
N ASP A 587 -39.03 40.61 20.37
CA ASP A 587 -40.50 40.66 20.42
C ASP A 587 -41.39 39.51 19.89
N SER A 588 -42.09 38.90 20.86
CA SER A 588 -43.33 38.10 20.79
C SER A 588 -44.54 38.85 20.21
N PRO A 589 -45.73 38.23 20.05
CA PRO A 589 -46.08 36.89 19.54
C PRO A 589 -47.19 36.95 18.47
N THR A 590 -47.55 35.81 17.86
CA THR A 590 -48.92 35.23 17.69
C THR A 590 -49.24 34.59 16.32
N TYR A 591 -49.68 33.32 16.45
CA TYR A 591 -50.79 32.62 15.78
C TYR A 591 -50.70 32.02 14.36
N LEU A 592 -51.10 30.74 14.32
CA LEU A 592 -51.92 30.00 13.32
C LEU A 592 -51.22 29.62 12.01
N SER A 593 -50.96 28.34 11.74
CA SER A 593 -51.86 27.21 11.40
C SER A 593 -51.64 26.87 9.93
N GLU A 594 -51.03 25.73 9.63
CA GLU A 594 -51.73 24.56 9.06
C GLU A 594 -52.21 24.78 7.61
N GLN A 595 -51.59 24.11 6.63
CA GLN A 595 -52.21 23.10 5.75
C GLN A 595 -51.59 22.97 4.33
N HIS A 596 -51.39 21.69 3.98
CA HIS A 596 -51.54 21.02 2.67
C HIS A 596 -50.55 21.32 1.52
N ILE A 597 -49.74 20.31 1.15
CA ILE A 597 -49.95 19.37 0.02
C ILE A 597 -50.05 20.11 -1.33
N THR A 598 -48.99 20.08 -2.13
CA THR A 598 -48.88 19.20 -3.32
C THR A 598 -47.42 19.04 -3.70
#